data_AF-W1VGJ5-F1
#
_entry.id   AF-W1VGJ5-F1
#
_cell.length_a   1.000
_cell.length_b   1.000
_cell.length_c   1.000
_cell.angle_alpha   90.00
_cell.angle_beta   90.00
_cell.angle_gamma   90.00
#
_symmetry.space_group_name_H-M   'P 1'
#
loop_
_entity.id
_entity.type
_entity.pdbx_description
1 polymer ?
#
loop_
_entity_poly.entity_id
_entity_poly.type
_entity_poly.pdbx_seq_one_letter_code
_entity_poly.pdbx_strand_id
1 'polypeptide(L)'
;LSARATEQVKIDAGYSHRHMLLCAQSPGLAYGALGSTHHSAEDVTIMRSFPGMTVIVPADPAETEGAIRWAYSELDGPAYIRISRMKVPAIHGEDYAFTPKATVLREGEDLTIIANGVTVHRALEAADRLEAEGVHARLLSMP
;
A
#
# COMPACT_ATOMS: atom_id res chain seq x y z
N LEU A 1 -4.03 -7.30 -13.44
CA LEU A 1 -4.55 -8.18 -12.37
C LEU A 1 -5.96 -7.76 -11.95
N SER A 2 -6.13 -6.51 -11.51
CA SER A 2 -7.36 -5.94 -10.93
C SER A 2 -8.51 -5.60 -11.88
N ALA A 3 -8.34 -5.78 -13.20
CA ALA A 3 -9.40 -5.58 -14.19
C ALA A 3 -9.75 -6.87 -14.94
N ARG A 4 -8.78 -7.43 -15.68
CA ARG A 4 -9.03 -8.60 -16.55
C ARG A 4 -9.26 -9.91 -15.79
N ALA A 5 -8.61 -10.09 -14.64
CA ALA A 5 -8.66 -11.32 -13.84
C ALA A 5 -9.54 -11.15 -12.59
N THR A 6 -10.35 -10.11 -12.53
CA THR A 6 -11.07 -9.70 -11.31
C THR A 6 -12.06 -10.74 -10.83
N GLU A 7 -12.75 -11.40 -11.76
CA GLU A 7 -13.72 -12.44 -11.43
C GLU A 7 -13.03 -13.71 -10.92
N GLN A 8 -11.91 -14.10 -11.54
CA GLN A 8 -11.07 -15.19 -11.07
C GLN A 8 -10.51 -14.89 -9.68
N VAL A 9 -10.00 -13.68 -9.44
CA VAL A 9 -9.52 -13.27 -8.11
C VAL A 9 -10.64 -13.34 -7.07
N LYS A 10 -11.85 -12.88 -7.42
CA LYS A 10 -13.00 -12.92 -6.52
C LYS A 10 -13.37 -14.35 -6.12
N ILE A 11 -13.39 -15.28 -7.08
CA ILE A 11 -13.83 -16.66 -6.84
C ILE A 11 -12.70 -17.53 -6.26
N ASP A 12 -11.55 -17.52 -6.91
CA ASP A 12 -10.47 -18.46 -6.62
C ASP A 12 -9.66 -18.05 -5.39
N ALA A 13 -9.50 -16.73 -5.16
CA ALA A 13 -8.81 -16.22 -3.98
C ALA A 13 -9.81 -15.87 -2.86
N GLY A 14 -10.72 -14.93 -3.12
CA GLY A 14 -11.67 -14.40 -2.12
C GLY A 14 -12.67 -15.45 -1.61
N TYR A 15 -13.56 -15.92 -2.49
CA TYR A 15 -14.64 -16.85 -2.11
C TYR A 15 -14.12 -18.19 -1.61
N SER A 16 -13.08 -18.74 -2.25
CA SER A 16 -12.48 -20.01 -1.86
C SER A 16 -11.54 -19.89 -0.66
N HIS A 17 -11.30 -18.68 -0.15
CA HIS A 17 -10.38 -18.36 0.94
C HIS A 17 -9.01 -19.04 0.79
N ARG A 18 -8.49 -19.10 -0.43
CA ARG A 18 -7.19 -19.72 -0.71
C ARG A 18 -6.08 -18.77 -0.30
N HIS A 19 -5.04 -19.30 0.35
CA HIS A 19 -3.81 -18.55 0.62
C HIS A 19 -3.10 -18.26 -0.71
N MET A 20 -3.39 -17.10 -1.27
CA MET A 20 -2.89 -16.63 -2.56
C MET A 20 -2.36 -15.21 -2.40
N LEU A 21 -1.09 -15.01 -2.73
CA LEU A 21 -0.43 -13.71 -2.70
C LEU A 21 -0.41 -13.09 -4.10
N LEU A 22 -1.32 -12.15 -4.34
CA LEU A 22 -1.52 -11.44 -5.59
C LEU A 22 -0.63 -10.20 -5.62
N CYS A 23 0.58 -10.36 -6.16
CA CYS A 23 1.54 -9.26 -6.30
C CYS A 23 1.20 -8.40 -7.53
N ALA A 24 0.58 -7.24 -7.31
CA ALA A 24 0.16 -6.31 -8.35
C ALA A 24 1.16 -5.16 -8.51
N GLN A 25 1.91 -5.20 -9.60
CA GLN A 25 2.91 -4.18 -9.91
C GLN A 25 2.31 -3.06 -10.79
N SER A 26 2.90 -1.87 -10.67
CA SER A 26 2.60 -0.70 -11.51
C SER A 26 1.18 -0.11 -11.35
N PRO A 27 0.69 0.09 -10.11
CA PRO A 27 -0.63 0.60 -9.84
C PRO A 27 -0.75 2.11 -10.09
N GLY A 28 -1.97 2.64 -9.94
CA GLY A 28 -2.23 4.07 -10.01
C GLY A 28 -1.91 4.64 -11.39
N LEU A 29 -1.14 5.72 -11.42
CA LEU A 29 -0.73 6.43 -12.64
C LEU A 29 0.70 6.07 -13.09
N ALA A 30 1.28 4.98 -12.56
CA ALA A 30 2.70 4.67 -12.72
C ALA A 30 3.14 4.37 -14.17
N TYR A 31 2.20 4.09 -15.08
CA TYR A 31 2.49 3.86 -16.49
C TYR A 31 2.54 5.14 -17.35
N GLY A 32 2.17 6.30 -16.79
CA GLY A 32 2.33 7.63 -17.39
C GLY A 32 1.91 7.69 -18.86
N ALA A 33 2.91 7.68 -19.75
CA ALA A 33 2.72 7.83 -21.20
C ALA A 33 1.88 6.73 -21.87
N LEU A 34 1.75 5.54 -21.26
CA LEU A 34 0.87 4.49 -21.82
C LEU A 34 -0.63 4.77 -21.62
N GLY A 35 -0.96 5.81 -20.84
CA GLY A 35 -2.30 6.36 -20.74
C GLY A 35 -3.26 5.56 -19.86
N SER A 36 -4.52 6.01 -19.88
CA SER A 36 -5.57 5.59 -18.96
C SER A 36 -5.89 4.09 -18.99
N THR A 37 -5.65 3.40 -20.10
CA THR A 37 -5.88 1.95 -20.22
C THR A 37 -4.92 1.12 -19.35
N HIS A 38 -3.79 1.69 -18.94
CA HIS A 38 -2.83 1.06 -18.05
C HIS A 38 -2.92 1.57 -16.61
N HIS A 39 -3.73 2.60 -16.35
CA HIS A 39 -3.91 3.12 -15.01
C HIS A 39 -4.81 2.21 -14.19
N SER A 40 -4.53 2.12 -12.90
CA SER A 40 -5.31 1.31 -11.94
C SER A 40 -5.53 2.14 -10.68
N ALA A 41 -6.50 3.05 -10.76
CA ALA A 41 -6.88 3.93 -9.66
C ALA A 41 -7.94 3.29 -8.74
N GLU A 42 -8.67 2.32 -9.28
CA GLU A 42 -9.80 1.61 -8.70
C GLU A 42 -9.42 0.28 -8.03
N ASP A 43 -8.18 -0.17 -8.20
CA ASP A 43 -7.73 -1.51 -7.83
C ASP A 43 -7.87 -1.80 -6.33
N VAL A 44 -7.50 -0.85 -5.47
CA VAL A 44 -7.68 -0.98 -4.02
C VAL A 44 -9.15 -1.14 -3.65
N THR A 45 -10.04 -0.35 -4.26
CA THR A 45 -11.49 -0.42 -3.99
C THR A 45 -12.08 -1.75 -4.43
N ILE A 46 -11.70 -2.23 -5.62
CA ILE A 46 -12.14 -3.53 -6.14
C ILE A 46 -11.71 -4.64 -5.19
N MET A 47 -10.43 -4.70 -4.82
CA MET A 47 -9.91 -5.80 -4.00
C MET A 47 -10.46 -5.78 -2.59
N ARG A 48 -10.61 -4.60 -1.97
CA ARG A 48 -11.23 -4.44 -0.65
C ARG A 48 -12.70 -4.84 -0.61
N SER A 49 -13.39 -4.86 -1.75
CA SER A 49 -14.79 -5.29 -1.80
C SER A 49 -14.97 -6.81 -1.67
N PHE A 50 -13.90 -7.58 -1.82
CA PHE A 50 -13.97 -9.05 -1.73
C PHE A 50 -13.81 -9.51 -0.28
N PRO A 51 -14.81 -10.22 0.30
CA PRO A 51 -14.72 -10.74 1.65
C PRO A 51 -13.46 -11.61 1.83
N GLY A 52 -12.76 -11.43 2.95
CA GLY A 52 -11.54 -12.17 3.27
C GLY A 52 -10.27 -11.70 2.54
N MET A 53 -10.36 -10.73 1.62
CA MET A 53 -9.18 -10.19 0.92
C MET A 53 -8.42 -9.20 1.80
N THR A 54 -7.17 -9.54 2.12
CA THR A 54 -6.22 -8.58 2.71
C THR A 54 -5.64 -7.70 1.60
N VAL A 55 -5.57 -6.38 1.82
CA VAL A 55 -4.98 -5.44 0.85
C VAL A 55 -3.83 -4.72 1.53
N ILE A 56 -2.64 -4.82 0.93
CA ILE A 56 -1.41 -4.21 1.43
C ILE A 56 -0.80 -3.33 0.35
N VAL A 57 -0.43 -2.11 0.70
CA VAL A 57 0.09 -1.04 -0.15
C VAL A 57 1.40 -0.53 0.46
N PRO A 58 2.49 -1.29 0.34
CA PRO A 58 3.77 -0.95 0.97
C PRO A 58 4.38 0.33 0.37
N ALA A 59 4.96 1.15 1.23
CA ALA A 59 5.49 2.47 0.94
C ALA A 59 6.89 2.46 0.31
N ASP A 60 7.72 1.48 0.68
CA ASP A 60 9.13 1.44 0.34
C ASP A 60 9.69 0.00 0.22
N PRO A 61 10.98 -0.19 -0.11
CA PRO A 61 11.54 -1.53 -0.29
C PRO A 61 11.48 -2.41 0.96
N ALA A 62 11.80 -1.87 2.14
CA ALA A 62 11.81 -2.63 3.39
C ALA A 62 10.39 -3.04 3.81
N GLU A 63 9.41 -2.14 3.69
CA GLU A 63 8.00 -2.47 3.96
C GLU A 63 7.44 -3.47 2.94
N THR A 64 7.88 -3.41 1.68
CA THR A 64 7.50 -4.38 0.65
C THR A 64 8.04 -5.78 0.97
N GLU A 65 9.31 -5.89 1.35
CA GLU A 65 9.91 -7.16 1.75
C GLU A 65 9.20 -7.75 2.98
N GLY A 66 9.03 -6.94 4.03
CA GLY A 66 8.36 -7.35 5.25
C GLY A 66 6.91 -7.76 5.02
N ALA A 67 6.17 -7.00 4.19
CA ALA A 67 4.78 -7.33 3.83
C ALA A 67 4.66 -8.68 3.11
N ILE A 68 5.56 -8.97 2.17
CA ILE A 68 5.57 -10.27 1.47
C ILE A 68 5.90 -11.40 2.45
N ARG A 69 6.92 -11.23 3.30
CA ARG A 69 7.31 -12.25 4.29
C ARG A 69 6.17 -12.52 5.28
N TRP A 70 5.56 -11.47 5.81
CA TRP A 70 4.41 -11.59 6.72
C TRP A 70 3.22 -12.26 6.04
N ALA A 71 2.83 -11.81 4.84
CA ALA A 71 1.70 -12.39 4.13
C ALA A 71 1.94 -13.87 3.75
N TYR A 72 3.19 -14.28 3.55
CA TYR A 72 3.54 -15.66 3.30
C TYR A 72 3.52 -16.54 4.56
N SER A 73 3.99 -16.02 5.69
CA SER A 73 4.23 -16.84 6.89
C SER A 73 3.12 -16.77 7.94
N GLU A 74 2.37 -15.67 7.99
CA GLU A 74 1.48 -15.35 9.11
C GLU A 74 0.02 -15.16 8.68
N LEU A 75 -0.22 -14.74 7.44
CA LEU A 75 -1.57 -14.50 6.94
C LEU A 75 -2.29 -15.81 6.59
N ASP A 76 -3.49 -15.98 7.15
CA ASP A 76 -4.46 -16.96 6.67
C ASP A 76 -5.42 -16.31 5.67
N GLY A 77 -5.44 -16.81 4.43
CA GLY A 77 -6.29 -16.31 3.35
C GLY A 77 -5.56 -15.44 2.31
N PRO A 78 -6.30 -14.84 1.36
CA PRO A 78 -5.71 -14.15 0.21
C PRO A 78 -5.20 -12.74 0.54
N ALA A 79 -4.15 -12.32 -0.15
CA ALA A 79 -3.65 -10.95 -0.12
C ALA A 79 -3.47 -10.36 -1.51
N TYR A 80 -3.84 -9.09 -1.68
CA TYR A 80 -3.45 -8.23 -2.79
C TYR A 80 -2.36 -7.26 -2.32
N ILE A 81 -1.16 -7.39 -2.88
CA ILE A 81 0.00 -6.56 -2.52
C ILE A 81 0.29 -5.60 -3.68
N ARG A 82 0.10 -4.30 -3.44
CA ARG A 82 0.12 -3.23 -4.45
C ARG A 82 1.51 -2.58 -4.52
N ILE A 83 2.35 -3.06 -5.43
CA ILE A 83 3.79 -2.75 -5.50
C ILE A 83 4.08 -1.66 -6.53
N SER A 84 4.81 -0.63 -6.12
CA SER A 84 5.24 0.45 -7.01
C SER A 84 6.08 -0.07 -8.19
N ARG A 85 5.89 0.52 -9.37
CA ARG A 85 6.81 0.36 -10.51
C ARG A 85 8.01 1.28 -10.41
N MET A 86 7.80 2.47 -9.85
CA MET A 86 8.79 3.53 -9.81
C MET A 86 9.65 3.38 -8.56
N LYS A 87 10.92 3.78 -8.67
CA LYS A 87 11.78 3.91 -7.49
C LYS A 87 11.15 4.90 -6.52
N VAL A 88 11.07 4.49 -5.27
CA VAL A 88 10.58 5.30 -4.16
C VAL A 88 11.71 5.47 -3.13
N PRO A 89 11.72 6.57 -2.35
CA PRO A 89 12.65 6.71 -1.24
C PRO A 89 12.51 5.54 -0.25
N ALA A 90 13.62 5.11 0.34
CA ALA A 90 13.59 4.24 1.52
C ALA A 90 13.27 5.11 2.74
N ILE A 91 12.16 4.80 3.42
CA ILE A 91 11.64 5.51 4.59
C ILE A 91 11.97 4.74 5.86
N HIS A 92 11.87 3.41 5.77
CA HIS A 92 12.16 2.47 6.83
C HIS A 92 13.63 2.00 6.77
N GLY A 93 14.23 1.81 7.94
CA GLY A 93 15.61 1.30 8.08
C GLY A 93 15.70 -0.22 8.02
N GLU A 94 16.92 -0.75 8.16
CA GLU A 94 17.20 -2.20 8.09
C GLU A 94 16.52 -3.01 9.19
N ASP A 95 16.29 -2.41 10.36
CA ASP A 95 15.63 -3.06 11.50
C ASP A 95 14.09 -3.00 11.44
N TYR A 96 13.51 -2.55 10.33
CA TYR A 96 12.06 -2.44 10.20
C TYR A 96 11.39 -3.81 10.19
N ALA A 97 10.44 -3.98 11.12
CA ALA A 97 9.57 -5.15 11.17
C ALA A 97 8.17 -4.76 10.70
N PHE A 98 7.74 -5.33 9.57
CA PHE A 98 6.40 -5.10 9.05
C PHE A 98 5.34 -5.60 10.01
N THR A 99 4.31 -4.78 10.21
CA THR A 99 3.05 -5.21 10.82
C THR A 99 1.90 -4.69 9.96
N PRO A 100 0.79 -5.44 9.83
CA PRO A 100 -0.38 -5.02 9.05
C PRO A 100 -1.22 -3.99 9.83
N LYS A 101 -0.57 -2.94 10.35
CA LYS A 101 -1.16 -1.91 11.20
C LYS A 101 -0.61 -0.54 10.82
N ALA A 102 -1.35 0.50 11.19
CA ALA A 102 -0.87 1.86 11.09
C ALA A 102 0.43 2.04 11.88
N THR A 103 1.43 2.70 11.27
CA THR A 103 2.67 3.08 11.92
C THR A 103 2.78 4.59 11.98
N VAL A 104 3.08 5.14 13.15
CA VAL A 104 3.35 6.58 13.31
C VAL A 104 4.74 6.85 12.75
N LEU A 105 4.83 7.70 11.73
CA LEU A 105 6.10 8.14 11.15
C LEU A 105 6.50 9.54 11.64
N ARG A 106 5.54 10.34 12.09
CA ARG A 106 5.77 11.67 12.67
C ARG A 106 4.67 11.96 13.69
N GLU A 107 5.04 12.53 14.83
CA GLU A 107 4.11 13.04 15.82
C GLU A 107 3.62 14.45 15.49
N GLY A 108 2.43 14.80 15.94
CA GLY A 108 1.83 16.12 15.74
C GLY A 108 0.43 16.19 16.36
N GLU A 109 -0.04 17.41 16.61
CA GLU A 109 -1.26 17.64 17.40
C GLU A 109 -2.35 18.41 16.64
N ASP A 110 -2.01 19.12 15.56
CA ASP A 110 -2.96 20.01 14.85
C ASP A 110 -3.86 19.24 13.88
N LEU A 111 -3.32 18.22 13.20
CA LEU A 111 -4.04 17.37 12.26
C LEU A 111 -3.34 16.02 12.07
N THR A 112 -4.01 15.07 11.42
CA THR A 112 -3.42 13.77 11.06
C THR A 112 -3.50 13.52 9.56
N ILE A 113 -2.36 13.21 8.94
CA ILE A 113 -2.25 12.72 7.56
C ILE A 113 -2.09 11.20 7.61
N ILE A 114 -2.97 10.48 6.92
CA ILE A 114 -2.85 9.03 6.73
C ILE A 114 -2.54 8.79 5.26
N ALA A 115 -1.42 8.12 5.00
CA ALA A 115 -0.93 7.85 3.65
C ALA A 115 -0.54 6.38 3.50
N ASN A 116 -0.44 5.93 2.25
CA ASN A 116 0.04 4.59 1.93
C ASN A 116 0.78 4.53 0.60
N GLY A 117 1.55 3.47 0.42
CA GLY A 117 2.32 3.26 -0.79
C GLY A 117 3.20 4.45 -1.16
N VAL A 118 3.22 4.74 -2.46
CA VAL A 118 4.00 5.84 -3.03
C VAL A 118 3.59 7.22 -2.54
N THR A 119 2.50 7.39 -1.79
CA THR A 119 2.10 8.71 -1.28
C THR A 119 2.72 9.04 0.08
N VAL A 120 3.30 8.06 0.79
CA VAL A 120 3.89 8.28 2.14
C VAL A 120 5.06 9.27 2.09
N HIS A 121 6.01 9.14 1.16
CA HIS A 121 7.12 10.09 1.05
C HIS A 121 6.65 11.51 0.72
N ARG A 122 5.54 11.64 -0.02
CA ARG A 122 4.92 12.95 -0.33
C ARG A 122 4.20 13.53 0.87
N ALA A 123 3.58 12.68 1.69
CA ALA A 123 2.98 13.10 2.94
C ALA A 123 4.04 13.60 3.92
N LEU A 124 5.22 12.97 3.97
CA LEU A 124 6.36 13.45 4.77
C LEU A 124 6.84 14.83 4.30
N GLU A 125 7.03 15.01 2.98
CA GLU A 125 7.37 16.32 2.38
C GLU A 125 6.32 17.39 2.69
N ALA A 126 5.03 17.03 2.67
CA ALA A 126 3.96 17.94 3.04
C ALA A 126 3.98 18.31 4.53
N ALA A 127 4.28 17.36 5.41
CA ALA A 127 4.43 17.60 6.85
C ALA A 127 5.59 18.56 7.14
N ASP A 128 6.73 18.42 6.44
CA ASP A 128 7.86 19.37 6.56
C ASP A 128 7.46 20.80 6.19
N ARG A 129 6.65 20.95 5.15
CA ARG A 129 6.15 22.26 4.70
C ARG A 129 5.16 22.87 5.68
N LEU A 130 4.26 22.05 6.23
CA LEU A 130 3.30 22.48 7.26
C LEU A 130 4.01 22.93 8.54
N GLU A 131 5.05 22.20 8.95
CA GLU A 131 5.84 22.55 10.13
C GLU A 131 6.55 23.90 9.97
N ALA A 132 7.05 24.22 8.76
CA ALA A 132 7.60 25.54 8.45
C ALA A 132 6.56 26.68 8.53
N GLU A 133 5.27 26.35 8.45
CA GLU A 133 4.15 27.28 8.62
C GLU A 133 3.56 27.25 10.05
N GLY A 134 4.15 26.48 10.96
CA GLY A 134 3.72 26.34 12.35
C GLY A 134 2.56 25.35 12.57
N VAL A 135 2.32 24.44 11.63
CA VAL A 135 1.32 23.37 11.72
C VAL A 135 2.00 22.02 11.93
N HIS A 136 1.77 21.39 13.07
CA HIS A 136 2.36 20.11 13.47
C HIS A 136 1.44 18.95 13.09
N ALA A 137 1.65 18.41 11.89
CA ALA A 137 0.88 17.28 11.37
C ALA A 137 1.42 15.93 11.87
N ARG A 138 0.56 15.13 12.53
CA ARG A 138 0.84 13.71 12.75
C ARG A 138 0.76 12.96 11.43
N LEU A 139 1.72 12.06 11.17
CA LEU A 139 1.74 11.26 9.96
C LEU A 139 1.68 9.76 10.29
N LEU A 140 0.67 9.09 9.74
CA LEU A 140 0.51 7.64 9.83
C LEU A 140 0.73 7.00 8.46
N SER A 141 1.63 6.01 8.39
CA SER A 141 1.66 5.06 7.28
C SER A 141 0.63 3.97 7.54
N MET A 142 -0.26 3.72 6.58
CA MET A 142 -1.23 2.63 6.63
C MET A 142 -1.02 1.71 5.44
N PRO A 143 -0.09 0.74 5.54
CA PRO A 143 0.18 -0.21 4.47
C PRO A 143 -1.09 -1.01 4.13
#